data_AF-A0A3B0RV90-F1
#
_entry.id   AF-A0A3B0RV90-F1
#
_cell.length_a   1.000
_cell.length_b   1.000
_cell.length_c   1.000
_cell.angle_alpha   90.00
_cell.angle_beta   90.00
_cell.angle_gamma   90.00
#
_symmetry.space_group_name_H-M   'P 1'
#
loop_
_entity.id
_entity.type
_entity.pdbx_description
1 polymer ?
#
loop_
_entity_poly.entity_id
_entity_poly.type
_entity_poly.pdbx_seq_one_letter_code
_entity_poly.pdbx_strand_id
1 'polypeptide(L)'
;MKLLQLLRARAETEESYFAKALLLEDITRIEVLYEKAKTAKDMPGLMKDGLYIGWTKGDLRTGELKEFLQPFMASIFALAQGGNDEQAVIDNWICFSRERMRILVHCL
;
A
#
# COMPACT_ATOMS: atom_id res chain seq x y z
N MET A 1 10.05 -1.16 8.59
CA MET A 1 9.79 -0.70 7.23
C MET A 1 9.81 0.82 7.16
N LYS A 2 10.84 1.40 6.55
CA LYS A 2 11.04 2.85 6.39
C LYS A 2 9.86 3.58 5.77
N LEU A 3 9.13 2.97 4.81
CA LEU A 3 7.92 3.57 4.25
C LEU A 3 6.89 3.97 5.33
N LEU A 4 6.60 3.08 6.28
CA LEU A 4 5.63 3.38 7.34
C LEU A 4 6.10 4.51 8.25
N GLN A 5 7.41 4.60 8.52
CA GLN A 5 7.98 5.70 9.30
C GLN A 5 7.80 7.04 8.60
N LEU A 6 8.06 7.08 7.28
CA LEU A 6 7.87 8.29 6.46
C LEU A 6 6.40 8.73 6.43
N LEU A 7 5.47 7.80 6.25
CA LEU A 7 4.04 8.09 6.25
C LEU A 7 3.53 8.60 7.60
N ARG A 8 4.00 8.00 8.69
CA ARG A 8 3.65 8.44 10.06
C ARG A 8 4.16 9.85 10.34
N ALA A 9 5.43 10.13 10.04
CA ALA A 9 5.99 11.47 10.17
C ALA A 9 5.24 12.50 9.32
N ARG A 10 4.84 12.14 8.08
CA ARG A 10 4.01 13.02 7.25
C ARG A 10 2.66 13.30 7.90
N ALA A 11 1.96 12.28 8.41
CA ALA A 11 0.65 12.41 9.04
C ALA A 11 0.66 13.29 10.31
N GLU A 12 1.78 13.34 11.04
CA GLU A 12 1.96 14.23 12.19
C GLU A 12 1.98 15.71 11.79
N THR A 13 2.54 16.01 10.62
CA THR A 13 2.70 17.38 10.10
C THR A 13 1.60 17.82 9.12
N GLU A 14 0.66 16.93 8.77
CA GLU A 14 -0.40 17.22 7.80
C GLU A 14 -1.53 18.03 8.44
N GLU A 15 -1.77 19.24 7.91
CA GLU A 15 -2.79 20.17 8.40
C GLU A 15 -4.18 19.87 7.84
N SER A 16 -4.26 19.28 6.64
CA SER A 16 -5.53 18.89 6.05
C SER A 16 -6.09 17.67 6.76
N TYR A 17 -7.22 17.84 7.46
CA TYR A 17 -7.95 16.73 8.11
C TYR A 17 -8.23 15.57 7.16
N PHE A 18 -8.61 15.89 5.91
CA PHE A 18 -8.89 14.89 4.90
C PHE A 18 -7.63 14.13 4.48
N ALA A 19 -6.55 14.84 4.15
CA ALA A 19 -5.30 14.21 3.73
C ALA A 19 -4.70 13.37 4.87
N LYS A 20 -4.79 13.86 6.11
CA LYS A 20 -4.36 13.15 7.31
C LYS A 20 -5.15 11.86 7.51
N ALA A 21 -6.48 11.90 7.41
CA ALA A 21 -7.32 10.71 7.52
C ALA A 21 -6.93 9.66 6.46
N LEU A 22 -6.77 10.08 5.20
CA LEU A 22 -6.35 9.19 4.12
C LEU A 22 -4.97 8.56 4.38
N LEU A 23 -3.99 9.34 4.86
CA LEU A 23 -2.68 8.83 5.24
C LEU A 23 -2.75 7.79 6.36
N LEU A 24 -3.58 8.01 7.38
CA LEU A 24 -3.77 7.07 8.48
C LEU A 24 -4.41 5.75 8.03
N GLU A 25 -5.38 5.83 7.12
CA GLU A 25 -5.94 4.62 6.50
C GLU A 25 -4.88 3.86 5.70
N ASP A 26 -4.04 4.57 4.94
CA ASP A 26 -2.97 3.96 4.16
C ASP A 26 -1.92 3.26 5.01
N ILE A 27 -1.51 3.90 6.11
CA ILE A 27 -0.64 3.27 7.11
C ILE A 27 -1.26 1.95 7.59
N THR A 28 -2.55 1.97 7.94
CA THR A 28 -3.26 0.77 8.43
C THR A 28 -3.29 -0.34 7.36
N ARG A 29 -3.60 0.00 6.11
CA ARG A 29 -3.63 -0.96 4.99
C ARG A 29 -2.26 -1.58 4.74
N ILE A 30 -1.21 -0.76 4.74
CA ILE A 30 0.16 -1.21 4.50
C ILE A 30 0.63 -2.11 5.65
N GLU A 31 0.27 -1.80 6.90
CA GLU A 31 0.57 -2.66 8.05
C GLU A 31 -0.11 -4.03 7.92
N VAL A 32 -1.40 -4.05 7.59
CA VAL A 32 -2.14 -5.30 7.33
C VAL A 32 -1.49 -6.10 6.21
N LEU A 33 -1.11 -5.45 5.11
CA LEU A 33 -0.43 -6.10 4.00
C LEU A 33 0.93 -6.68 4.42
N TYR A 34 1.70 -5.96 5.22
CA TYR A 34 3.01 -6.41 5.70
C TYR A 34 2.88 -7.61 6.65
N GLU A 35 1.92 -7.61 7.58
CA GLU A 35 1.68 -8.75 8.46
C GLU A 35 1.21 -10.00 7.68
N LYS A 36 0.37 -9.81 6.66
CA LYS A 36 0.03 -10.89 5.71
C LYS A 36 1.26 -11.39 4.97
N ALA A 37 2.14 -10.50 4.52
CA ALA A 37 3.34 -10.87 3.79
C ALA A 37 4.34 -11.69 4.63
N LYS A 38 4.44 -11.43 5.94
CA LYS A 38 5.27 -12.23 6.86
C LYS A 38 4.81 -13.68 7.00
N THR A 39 3.50 -13.92 6.88
CA THR A 39 2.89 -15.24 7.11
C THR A 39 2.52 -15.95 5.81
N ALA A 40 2.55 -15.24 4.69
CA ALA A 40 2.30 -15.78 3.36
C ALA A 40 3.40 -16.79 2.97
N LYS A 41 2.97 -17.95 2.46
CA LYS A 41 3.88 -19.00 1.97
C LYS A 41 4.49 -18.64 0.63
N ASP A 42 3.74 -17.91 -0.19
CA ASP A 42 4.12 -17.55 -1.54
C ASP A 42 3.44 -16.23 -1.99
N MET A 43 3.95 -15.70 -3.10
CA MET A 43 3.44 -14.46 -3.69
C MET A 43 1.99 -14.58 -4.15
N PRO A 44 1.53 -15.68 -4.81
CA PRO A 44 0.12 -15.83 -5.19
C PRO A 44 -0.85 -15.77 -4.01
N GLY A 45 -0.50 -16.37 -2.86
CA GLY A 45 -1.30 -16.30 -1.64
C GLY A 45 -1.40 -14.86 -1.12
N LEU A 46 -0.28 -14.14 -1.06
CA LEU A 46 -0.30 -12.72 -0.68
C LEU A 46 -1.13 -11.89 -1.65
N MET A 47 -0.99 -12.11 -2.96
CA MET A 47 -1.75 -11.37 -3.98
C MET A 47 -3.25 -11.52 -3.78
N LYS A 48 -3.74 -12.73 -3.48
CA LYS A 48 -5.15 -12.99 -3.24
C LYS A 48 -5.66 -12.19 -2.04
N ASP A 49 -4.89 -12.17 -0.95
CA ASP A 49 -5.27 -11.53 0.30
C ASP A 49 -5.08 -10.01 0.29
N GLY A 50 -4.07 -9.52 -0.42
CA GLY A 50 -3.67 -8.11 -0.46
C GLY A 50 -4.47 -7.26 -1.45
N LEU A 51 -5.19 -7.89 -2.39
CA LEU A 51 -6.10 -7.19 -3.31
C LEU A 51 -7.29 -6.55 -2.59
N TYR A 52 -7.80 -7.17 -1.52
CA TYR A 52 -9.07 -6.79 -0.90
C TYR A 52 -8.92 -6.20 0.51
N ILE A 53 -7.91 -5.34 0.68
CA ILE A 53 -7.65 -4.66 1.96
C ILE A 53 -8.25 -3.24 2.01
N GLY A 54 -9.15 -2.89 1.09
CA GLY A 54 -9.85 -1.62 1.06
C GLY A 54 -9.07 -0.50 0.35
N TRP A 55 -8.36 -0.79 -0.74
CA TRP A 55 -7.61 0.21 -1.51
C TRP A 55 -8.53 1.23 -2.21
N THR A 56 -9.75 0.82 -2.51
CA THR A 56 -10.81 1.70 -3.05
C THR A 56 -12.10 1.48 -2.26
N LYS A 57 -13.09 2.37 -2.42
CA LYS A 57 -14.39 2.23 -1.73
C LYS A 57 -15.04 0.90 -2.11
N GLY A 58 -15.15 0.00 -1.14
CA GLY A 58 -15.68 -1.36 -1.34
C GLY A 58 -14.83 -2.23 -2.27
N ASP A 59 -13.56 -1.88 -2.51
CA ASP A 59 -12.65 -2.56 -3.44
C ASP A 59 -13.17 -2.75 -4.88
N LEU A 60 -14.14 -1.93 -5.28
CA LEU A 60 -14.86 -2.06 -6.55
C LEU A 60 -13.96 -1.84 -7.78
N ARG A 61 -12.86 -1.09 -7.63
CA ARG A 61 -11.93 -0.75 -8.72
C ARG A 61 -10.53 -1.30 -8.51
N THR A 62 -10.33 -2.21 -7.55
CA THR A 62 -9.02 -2.80 -7.29
C THR A 62 -8.48 -3.57 -8.52
N GLY A 63 -9.37 -4.07 -9.40
CA GLY A 63 -8.96 -4.65 -10.68
C GLY A 63 -8.16 -3.70 -11.57
N GLU A 64 -8.48 -2.41 -11.57
CA GLU A 64 -7.77 -1.37 -12.34
C GLU A 64 -6.44 -0.97 -11.70
N LEU A 65 -6.29 -1.23 -10.39
CA LEU A 65 -5.07 -0.96 -9.65
C LEU A 65 -4.10 -2.12 -9.65
N LYS A 66 -4.54 -3.30 -10.09
CA LYS A 66 -3.80 -4.56 -9.93
C LYS A 66 -2.39 -4.50 -10.52
N GLU A 67 -2.23 -3.87 -11.69
CA GLU A 67 -0.92 -3.75 -12.36
C GLU A 67 0.10 -2.92 -11.56
N PHE A 68 -0.37 -1.92 -10.80
CA PHE A 68 0.48 -1.07 -9.95
C PHE A 68 0.63 -1.62 -8.54
N LEU A 69 -0.42 -2.29 -8.05
CA LEU A 69 -0.44 -2.90 -6.72
C LEU A 69 0.46 -4.15 -6.67
N GLN A 70 0.55 -4.92 -7.76
CA GLN A 70 1.36 -6.15 -7.79
C GLN A 70 2.86 -5.91 -7.52
N PRO A 71 3.55 -4.96 -8.20
CA PRO A 71 4.94 -4.61 -7.87
C PRO A 71 5.11 -4.15 -6.42
N PHE A 72 4.16 -3.36 -5.91
CA PHE A 72 4.19 -2.92 -4.51
C PHE A 72 4.09 -4.10 -3.54
N MET A 73 3.11 -5.00 -3.74
CA MET A 73 2.98 -6.21 -2.94
C MET A 73 4.23 -7.09 -3.03
N ALA A 74 4.85 -7.21 -4.21
CA ALA A 74 6.05 -8.01 -4.41
C ALA A 74 7.26 -7.46 -3.63
N SER A 75 7.44 -6.13 -3.62
CA SER A 75 8.49 -5.50 -2.82
C SER A 75 8.27 -5.66 -1.32
N ILE A 76 7.02 -5.57 -0.85
CA ILE A 76 6.64 -5.84 0.54
C ILE A 76 6.92 -7.30 0.91
N PHE A 77 6.56 -8.24 0.04
CA PHE A 77 6.81 -9.66 0.27
C PHE A 77 8.31 -9.95 0.37
N ALA A 78 9.11 -9.47 -0.58
CA ALA A 78 10.56 -9.61 -0.55
C ALA A 78 11.16 -9.06 0.76
N LEU A 79 10.72 -7.87 1.20
CA LEU A 79 11.16 -7.30 2.47
C LEU A 79 10.72 -8.13 3.68
N ALA A 80 9.48 -8.64 3.69
CA ALA A 80 8.95 -9.46 4.77
C ALA A 80 9.66 -10.82 4.89
N GLN A 81 10.16 -11.36 3.77
CA GLN A 81 10.89 -12.64 3.70
C GLN A 81 12.40 -12.50 3.96
N GLY A 82 12.85 -11.36 4.51
CA GLY A 82 14.24 -11.14 4.90
C GLY A 82 15.10 -10.38 3.89
N GLY A 83 14.50 -9.85 2.82
CA GLY A 83 15.16 -8.85 1.97
C GLY A 83 15.48 -7.56 2.74
N ASN A 84 16.31 -6.70 2.16
CA ASN A 84 16.77 -5.45 2.77
C ASN A 84 16.53 -4.20 1.91
N ASP A 85 15.92 -4.36 0.73
CA ASP A 85 15.66 -3.25 -0.19
C ASP A 85 14.37 -2.49 0.20
N GLU A 86 14.49 -1.65 1.23
CA GLU A 86 13.41 -0.76 1.65
C GLU A 86 13.12 0.34 0.62
N GLN A 87 14.08 0.67 -0.26
CA GLN A 87 13.90 1.71 -1.26
C GLN A 87 12.95 1.25 -2.37
N ALA A 88 13.07 -0.01 -2.81
CA ALA A 88 12.12 -0.60 -3.76
C ALA A 88 10.67 -0.54 -3.25
N VAL A 89 10.45 -0.71 -1.93
CA VAL A 89 9.11 -0.58 -1.35
C VAL A 89 8.57 0.85 -1.46
N ILE A 90 9.44 1.84 -1.20
CA ILE A 90 9.08 3.26 -1.30
C ILE A 90 8.77 3.65 -2.75
N ASP A 91 9.61 3.24 -3.69
CA ASP A 91 9.44 3.59 -5.11
C ASP A 91 8.16 2.98 -5.68
N ASN A 92 7.87 1.71 -5.36
CA ASN A 92 6.62 1.06 -5.77
C ASN A 92 5.40 1.67 -5.08
N TRP A 93 5.51 2.10 -3.82
CA TRP A 93 4.44 2.83 -3.15
C TRP A 93 4.11 4.15 -3.84
N ILE A 94 5.12 4.94 -4.22
CA ILE A 94 4.93 6.20 -4.93
C ILE A 94 4.17 5.96 -6.24
N CYS A 95 4.56 4.95 -7.01
CA CYS A 95 3.90 4.57 -8.26
C CYS A 95 2.43 4.18 -8.01
N PHE A 96 2.19 3.23 -7.10
CA PHE A 96 0.85 2.75 -6.77
C PHE A 96 -0.06 3.88 -6.24
N SER A 97 0.43 4.67 -5.29
CA SER A 97 -0.35 5.74 -4.67
C SER A 97 -0.75 6.81 -5.69
N ARG A 98 0.15 7.17 -6.61
CA ARG A 98 -0.16 8.12 -7.69
C ARG A 98 -1.30 7.62 -8.57
N GLU A 99 -1.21 6.37 -9.04
CA GLU A 99 -2.25 5.81 -9.92
C GLU A 99 -3.57 5.59 -9.18
N ARG A 100 -3.51 5.20 -7.92
CA ARG A 100 -4.69 5.11 -7.06
C ARG A 100 -5.37 6.46 -6.90
N MET A 101 -4.62 7.54 -6.63
CA MET A 101 -5.20 8.88 -6.55
C MET A 101 -5.79 9.31 -7.89
N ARG A 102 -5.14 9.03 -9.02
CA ARG A 102 -5.69 9.31 -10.36
C ARG A 102 -7.03 8.61 -10.56
N ILE A 103 -7.13 7.34 -10.19
CA ILE A 103 -8.36 6.55 -10.28
C ILE A 103 -9.46 7.07 -9.34
N LEU A 104 -9.11 7.43 -8.10
CA LEU A 104 -10.07 7.93 -7.12
C LEU A 104 -10.57 9.35 -7.41
N VAL A 105 -9.71 10.24 -7.92
CA VAL A 105 -10.08 11.64 -8.25
C VAL A 105 -11.06 11.70 -9.41
N HIS A 106 -10.98 10.80 -10.39
CA HIS A 106 -11.98 10.72 -11.48
C HIS A 106 -13.36 10.19 -11.01
N CYS A 107 -13.54 9.93 -9.72
CA CYS A 107 -14.80 9.48 -9.12
C CYS A 107 -15.35 10.41 -8.04
N LEU A 108 -14.69 11.54 -7.78
CA LEU A 108 -15.18 12.63 -6.93
C LEU A 108 -15.91 13.67 -7.79
#